data_AF-A0A9E3GL15-F1
#
_entry.id   AF-A0A9E3GL15-F1
#
_cell.length_a   1.000
_cell.length_b   1.000
_cell.length_c   1.000
_cell.angle_alpha   90.00
_cell.angle_beta   90.00
_cell.angle_gamma   90.00
#
_symmetry.space_group_name_H-M   'P 1'
#
loop_
_entity.id
_entity.type
_entity.pdbx_description
1 polymer ?
#
loop_
_entity_poly.entity_id
_entity_poly.type
_entity_poly.pdbx_seq_one_letter_code
_entity_poly.pdbx_strand_id
1 'polypeptide(L)'
;MAPHRETSHAGPGRPVPDWDLAAFTPAGGLRSTAPDLVRFLGANLDPGTSDLAVPLEDVHRPRRSIGAHEDVGLGWHLREEGASTIAWHNGGTGGFGGFLAMLREHGAGVVVLYNSPPSPAVDAAGFGLLCDMFG
;
A
#
# COMPACT_ATOMS: atom_id res chain seq x y z
N MET A 1 -1.64 15.70 20.43
CA MET A 1 -2.24 15.90 19.10
C MET A 1 -1.08 16.16 18.14
N ALA A 2 -0.74 15.24 17.24
CA ALA A 2 0.41 15.39 16.36
C ALA A 2 0.10 16.48 15.30
N PRO A 3 1.03 17.42 15.01
CA PRO A 3 0.74 18.66 14.29
C PRO A 3 0.43 18.55 12.78
N HIS A 4 0.16 17.36 12.22
CA HIS A 4 -0.02 17.15 10.78
C HIS A 4 -1.08 16.08 10.43
N ARG A 5 -2.10 15.89 11.27
CA ARG A 5 -3.17 14.91 10.99
C ARG A 5 -4.24 15.52 10.09
N GLU A 6 -4.47 14.90 8.95
CA GLU A 6 -5.56 15.25 8.02
C GLU A 6 -6.94 14.95 8.62
N THR A 7 -7.95 15.69 8.14
CA THR A 7 -9.36 15.42 8.46
C THR A 7 -9.89 14.37 7.49
N SER A 8 -10.59 13.36 8.00
CA SER A 8 -11.22 12.32 7.19
C SER A 8 -12.56 12.79 6.62
N HIS A 9 -12.89 12.42 5.38
CA HIS A 9 -14.15 12.81 4.75
C HIS A 9 -14.87 11.61 4.15
N ALA A 10 -16.19 11.58 4.25
CA ALA A 10 -17.05 10.74 3.42
C ALA A 10 -17.50 11.52 2.18
N GLY A 11 -18.04 10.85 1.16
CA GLY A 11 -18.74 11.56 0.08
C GLY A 11 -19.92 12.35 0.66
N PRO A 12 -20.19 13.62 0.26
CA PRO A 12 -19.53 14.52 -0.71
C PRO A 12 -18.57 15.53 -0.05
N GLY A 13 -17.50 15.06 0.61
CA GLY A 13 -16.55 15.92 1.34
C GLY A 13 -16.97 16.25 2.76
N ARG A 14 -17.89 15.47 3.34
CA ARG A 14 -18.37 15.68 4.70
C ARG A 14 -17.37 15.10 5.70
N PRO A 15 -16.86 15.87 6.68
CA PRO A 15 -15.99 15.33 7.72
C PRO A 15 -16.66 14.18 8.48
N VAL A 16 -15.90 13.12 8.75
CA VAL A 16 -16.35 11.97 9.54
C VAL A 16 -15.36 11.64 10.65
N PRO A 17 -15.83 11.08 11.78
CA PRO A 17 -14.93 10.64 12.83
C PRO A 17 -14.10 9.43 12.37
N ASP A 18 -12.90 9.32 12.90
CA ASP A 18 -12.07 8.13 12.74
C ASP A 18 -12.78 6.89 13.29
N TRP A 19 -12.52 5.74 12.66
CA TRP A 19 -12.97 4.46 13.19
C TRP A 19 -12.26 4.12 14.50
N ASP A 20 -13.05 3.68 15.49
CA ASP A 20 -12.54 2.92 16.61
C ASP A 20 -12.49 1.44 16.21
N LEU A 21 -11.29 0.95 15.94
CA LEU A 21 -11.07 -0.42 15.49
C LEU A 21 -10.99 -1.42 16.66
N ALA A 22 -10.84 -0.96 17.91
CA ALA A 22 -10.65 -1.81 19.08
C ALA A 22 -9.67 -2.98 18.81
N ALA A 23 -10.14 -4.22 18.94
CA ALA A 23 -9.34 -5.43 18.70
C ALA A 23 -8.81 -5.57 17.26
N PHE A 24 -9.39 -4.85 16.28
CA PHE A 24 -8.96 -4.84 14.88
C PHE A 24 -7.94 -3.74 14.56
N THR A 25 -7.42 -3.02 15.56
CA THR A 25 -6.37 -2.00 15.35
C THR A 25 -5.19 -2.50 14.50
N PRO A 26 -4.70 -3.76 14.64
CA PRO A 26 -3.63 -4.27 13.77
C PRO A 26 -3.98 -4.36 12.28
N ALA A 27 -5.26 -4.41 11.91
CA ALA A 27 -5.70 -4.57 10.52
C ALA A 27 -5.78 -3.24 9.74
N GLY A 28 -5.87 -2.10 10.42
CA GLY A 28 -6.09 -0.81 9.73
C GLY A 28 -5.89 0.45 10.58
N GLY A 29 -5.32 0.33 11.78
CA GLY A 29 -5.15 1.45 12.71
C GLY A 29 -3.88 2.28 12.47
N LEU A 30 -2.98 1.82 11.60
CA LEU A 30 -1.75 2.51 11.27
C LEU A 30 -2.05 3.82 10.53
N ARG A 31 -1.33 4.88 10.92
CA ARG A 31 -1.34 6.19 10.25
C ARG A 31 0.10 6.54 9.94
N SER A 32 0.32 7.08 8.75
CA SER A 32 1.65 7.42 8.26
C SER A 32 1.60 8.66 7.36
N THR A 33 2.77 9.14 6.97
CA THR A 33 2.93 10.22 5.99
C THR A 33 3.44 9.65 4.67
N ALA A 34 3.26 10.37 3.56
CA ALA A 34 3.83 9.95 2.29
C ALA A 34 5.38 9.78 2.35
N PRO A 35 6.16 10.70 2.96
CA PRO A 35 7.60 10.50 3.14
C PRO A 35 7.97 9.23 3.92
N ASP A 36 7.23 8.89 4.98
CA ASP A 36 7.51 7.68 5.75
C ASP A 36 7.13 6.40 4.99
N LEU A 37 6.05 6.42 4.22
CA LEU A 37 5.70 5.30 3.34
C LEU A 37 6.68 5.15 2.17
N VAL A 38 7.26 6.23 1.66
CA VAL A 38 8.35 6.16 0.66
C VAL A 38 9.60 5.53 1.28
N ARG A 39 9.93 5.82 2.55
CA ARG A 39 11.02 5.12 3.27
C ARG A 39 10.72 3.63 3.46
N PHE A 40 9.50 3.29 3.84
CA PHE A 40 9.05 1.90 3.95
C PHE A 40 9.14 1.18 2.61
N LEU A 41 8.73 1.83 1.52
CA LEU A 41 8.84 1.31 0.16
C LEU A 41 10.30 1.08 -0.23
N GLY A 42 11.18 2.05 0.06
CA GLY A 42 12.62 1.90 -0.16
C GLY A 42 13.21 0.67 0.55
N ALA A 43 12.83 0.44 1.81
CA ALA A 43 13.27 -0.75 2.55
C ALA A 43 12.74 -2.06 1.95
N ASN A 44 11.53 -2.09 1.39
CA ASN A 44 10.98 -3.28 0.74
C ASN A 44 11.57 -3.53 -0.65
N LEU A 45 11.97 -2.47 -1.35
CA LEU A 45 12.65 -2.55 -2.64
C LEU A 45 14.07 -3.08 -2.48
N ASP A 46 14.84 -2.46 -1.58
CA ASP A 46 16.21 -2.83 -1.26
C ASP A 46 16.38 -2.97 0.26
N PRO A 47 16.20 -4.19 0.80
CA PRO A 47 16.34 -4.45 2.23
C PRO A 47 17.78 -4.31 2.75
N GLY A 48 18.77 -4.19 1.85
CA GLY A 48 20.18 -4.14 2.17
C GLY A 48 20.65 -5.33 3.00
N THR A 49 21.50 -5.06 3.99
CA THR A 49 22.09 -6.07 4.89
C THR A 49 21.62 -5.94 6.34
N SER A 50 20.52 -5.23 6.57
CA SER A 50 19.95 -5.06 7.90
C SER A 50 19.36 -6.37 8.44
N ASP A 51 19.11 -6.42 9.76
CA ASP A 51 18.39 -7.56 10.37
C ASP A 51 16.95 -7.72 9.82
N LEU A 52 16.43 -6.71 9.12
CA LEU A 52 15.14 -6.76 8.44
C LEU A 52 15.22 -7.34 7.03
N ALA A 53 16.41 -7.60 6.48
CA ALA A 53 16.55 -8.08 5.11
C ALA A 53 15.79 -9.40 4.87
N VAL A 54 16.00 -10.40 5.72
CA VAL A 54 15.32 -11.70 5.61
C VAL A 54 13.80 -11.57 5.80
N PRO A 55 13.29 -10.89 6.85
CA PRO A 55 11.85 -10.65 6.97
C PRO A 55 11.24 -9.90 5.78
N LEU A 56 11.91 -8.87 5.26
CA LEU A 56 11.41 -8.07 4.14
C LEU A 56 11.36 -8.88 2.84
N GLU A 57 12.24 -9.85 2.64
CA GLU A 57 12.10 -10.82 1.53
C GLU A 57 10.96 -11.81 1.77
N ASP A 58 10.81 -12.34 3.00
CA ASP A 58 9.83 -13.39 3.31
C ASP A 58 8.37 -12.92 3.18
N VAL A 59 8.10 -11.63 3.43
CA VAL A 59 6.75 -11.06 3.29
C VAL A 59 6.28 -11.00 1.83
N HIS A 60 7.20 -10.93 0.86
CA HIS A 60 6.89 -10.92 -0.58
C HIS A 60 6.82 -12.31 -1.20
N ARG A 61 7.18 -13.36 -0.46
CA ARG A 61 7.13 -14.73 -0.98
C ARG A 61 5.68 -15.18 -1.18
N PRO A 62 5.30 -15.67 -2.39
CA PRO A 62 3.97 -16.22 -2.62
C PRO A 62 3.61 -17.33 -1.62
N ARG A 63 2.43 -17.22 -1.00
CA ARG A 63 1.89 -18.19 -0.03
C ARG A 63 0.71 -18.96 -0.58
N ARG A 64 -0.13 -18.30 -1.37
CA ARG A 64 -1.34 -18.88 -1.94
C ARG A 64 -1.78 -18.06 -3.15
N SER A 65 -2.20 -18.77 -4.19
CA SER A 65 -2.92 -18.19 -5.31
C SER A 65 -4.36 -17.85 -4.92
N ILE A 66 -4.78 -16.64 -5.27
CA ILE A 66 -6.13 -16.10 -5.04
C ILE A 66 -6.85 -15.73 -6.34
N GLY A 67 -6.22 -15.96 -7.49
CA GLY A 67 -6.76 -15.72 -8.82
C GLY A 67 -5.82 -16.25 -9.90
N ALA A 68 -6.22 -16.11 -11.17
CA ALA A 68 -5.42 -16.60 -12.29
C ALA A 68 -4.06 -15.89 -12.42
N HIS A 69 -3.97 -14.64 -11.97
CA HIS A 69 -2.81 -13.75 -12.11
C HIS A 69 -2.49 -13.03 -10.79
N GLU A 70 -2.88 -13.64 -9.66
CA GLU A 70 -2.72 -13.03 -8.36
C GLU A 70 -2.45 -14.05 -7.26
N ASP A 71 -1.35 -13.83 -6.55
CA ASP A 71 -0.95 -14.52 -5.33
C ASP A 71 -1.03 -13.57 -4.13
N VAL A 72 -0.96 -14.13 -2.92
CA VAL A 72 -0.76 -13.36 -1.69
C VAL A 72 0.53 -13.75 -0.98
N GLY A 73 1.25 -12.74 -0.50
CA GLY A 73 2.33 -12.82 0.47
C GLY A 73 1.83 -12.60 1.91
N LEU A 74 2.74 -12.25 2.82
CA LEU A 74 2.36 -11.83 4.18
C LEU A 74 2.02 -10.34 4.19
N GLY A 75 0.73 -10.02 4.02
CA GLY A 75 0.25 -8.63 3.98
C GLY A 75 0.45 -7.94 2.64
N TRP A 76 0.69 -8.71 1.57
CA TRP A 76 0.90 -8.21 0.21
C TRP A 76 0.08 -9.00 -0.79
N HIS A 77 -0.52 -8.28 -1.74
CA HIS A 77 -0.98 -8.86 -3.00
C HIS A 77 0.17 -8.89 -4.00
N LEU A 78 0.28 -9.97 -4.76
CA LEU A 78 1.32 -10.20 -5.75
C LEU A 78 0.65 -10.41 -7.11
N ARG A 79 0.56 -9.33 -7.88
CA ARG A 79 -0.11 -9.31 -9.17
C ARG A 79 0.88 -9.55 -10.29
N GLU A 80 0.59 -10.49 -11.18
CA GLU A 80 1.35 -10.67 -12.41
C GLU A 80 1.08 -9.50 -13.38
N GLU A 81 2.14 -8.93 -13.94
CA GLU A 81 2.10 -7.88 -14.96
C GLU A 81 3.14 -8.21 -16.03
N GLY A 82 2.72 -8.89 -17.10
CA GLY A 82 3.64 -9.40 -18.12
C GLY A 82 4.62 -10.43 -17.56
N ALA A 83 5.92 -10.16 -17.68
CA ALA A 83 6.98 -11.00 -17.08
C ALA A 83 7.31 -10.60 -15.62
N SER A 84 6.66 -9.56 -15.12
CA SER A 84 6.97 -8.93 -13.85
C SER A 84 5.92 -9.27 -12.79
N THR A 85 6.27 -9.04 -11.53
CA THR A 85 5.32 -9.14 -10.40
C THR A 85 5.27 -7.83 -9.64
N ILE A 86 4.09 -7.24 -9.55
CA ILE A 86 3.80 -6.06 -8.75
C ILE A 86 3.38 -6.52 -7.35
N ALA A 87 4.16 -6.15 -6.33
CA ALA A 87 3.76 -6.27 -4.93
C ALA A 87 2.96 -5.03 -4.53
N TRP A 88 1.73 -5.20 -4.06
CA TRP A 88 0.85 -4.07 -3.76
C TRP A 88 -0.08 -4.35 -2.58
N HIS A 89 -0.62 -3.28 -2.01
CA HIS A 89 -1.71 -3.33 -1.04
C HIS A 89 -2.42 -1.99 -1.01
N ASN A 90 -3.75 -2.01 -0.91
CA ASN A 90 -4.54 -0.80 -0.65
C ASN A 90 -5.06 -0.79 0.79
N GLY A 91 -5.63 0.31 1.23
CA GLY A 91 -6.12 0.44 2.59
C GLY A 91 -7.26 1.42 2.67
N GLY A 92 -8.13 1.21 3.66
CA GLY A 92 -9.35 1.97 3.78
C GLY A 92 -9.90 2.06 5.19
N THR A 93 -10.33 3.26 5.55
CA THR A 93 -11.25 3.50 6.68
C THR A 93 -12.45 4.29 6.16
N GLY A 94 -13.36 4.71 7.05
CA GLY A 94 -14.58 5.41 6.65
C GLY A 94 -14.37 6.76 5.95
N GLY A 95 -13.16 7.35 6.05
CA GLY A 95 -12.85 8.62 5.41
C GLY A 95 -11.39 8.80 4.99
N PHE A 96 -10.63 7.71 4.88
CA PHE A 96 -9.29 7.69 4.32
C PHE A 96 -9.14 6.49 3.40
N GLY A 97 -8.34 6.67 2.35
CA GLY A 97 -7.86 5.62 1.49
C GLY A 97 -6.37 5.74 1.25
N GLY A 98 -5.76 4.61 0.92
CA GLY A 98 -4.35 4.54 0.58
C GLY A 98 -4.10 3.43 -0.44
N PHE A 99 -3.06 3.63 -1.22
CA PHE A 99 -2.55 2.67 -2.19
C PHE A 99 -1.03 2.68 -2.14
N LEU A 100 -0.43 1.49 -2.19
CA LEU A 100 1.01 1.32 -2.34
C LEU A 100 1.27 0.15 -3.27
N ALA A 101 2.15 0.35 -4.26
CA ALA A 101 2.62 -0.70 -5.15
C ALA A 101 4.08 -0.52 -5.49
N MET A 102 4.77 -1.63 -5.77
CA MET A 102 6.17 -1.63 -6.14
C MET A 102 6.51 -2.75 -7.12
N LEU A 103 7.50 -2.47 -7.95
CA LEU A 103 8.10 -3.37 -8.92
C LEU A 103 9.56 -3.58 -8.52
N ARG A 104 9.82 -4.63 -7.73
CA ARG A 104 11.11 -4.82 -7.04
C ARG A 104 12.28 -4.96 -8.01
N GLU A 105 12.09 -5.72 -9.08
CA GLU A 105 13.04 -5.91 -10.19
C GLU A 105 13.51 -4.60 -10.84
N HIS A 106 12.69 -3.54 -10.79
CA HIS A 106 12.99 -2.24 -11.37
C HIS A 106 13.30 -1.15 -10.33
N GLY A 107 13.29 -1.49 -9.04
CA GLY A 107 13.59 -0.53 -7.97
C GLY A 107 12.62 0.66 -7.90
N ALA A 108 11.36 0.49 -8.32
CA ALA A 108 10.36 1.56 -8.30
C ALA A 108 9.12 1.21 -7.50
N GLY A 109 8.45 2.25 -7.01
CA GLY A 109 7.14 2.11 -6.42
C GLY A 109 6.43 3.44 -6.24
N VAL A 110 5.13 3.33 -5.99
CA VAL A 110 4.18 4.43 -5.93
C VAL A 110 3.44 4.34 -4.60
N VAL A 111 3.23 5.50 -3.97
CA VAL A 111 2.37 5.66 -2.80
C VAL A 111 1.34 6.74 -3.11
N VAL A 112 0.08 6.46 -2.81
CA VAL A 112 -1.00 7.44 -2.86
C VAL A 112 -1.74 7.42 -1.54
N LEU A 113 -1.89 8.58 -0.91
CA LEU A 113 -2.70 8.78 0.30
C LEU A 113 -3.76 9.83 0.03
N TYR A 114 -4.99 9.57 0.47
CA TYR A 114 -6.11 10.47 0.27
C TYR A 114 -7.10 10.40 1.43
N ASN A 115 -7.77 11.52 1.71
CA ASN A 115 -8.67 11.69 2.85
C ASN A 115 -10.16 11.62 2.47
N SER A 116 -10.47 10.68 1.58
CA SER A 116 -11.82 10.28 1.19
C SER A 116 -11.94 8.74 1.23
N PRO A 117 -13.15 8.16 1.10
CA PRO A 117 -13.30 6.70 1.15
C PRO A 117 -12.56 6.02 0.01
N PRO A 118 -12.13 4.75 0.18
CA PRO A 118 -11.39 4.00 -0.83
C PRO A 118 -12.05 4.02 -2.21
N SER A 119 -11.22 4.18 -3.25
CA SER A 119 -11.67 4.32 -4.63
C SER A 119 -10.87 3.40 -5.56
N PRO A 120 -11.53 2.47 -6.29
CA PRO A 120 -10.87 1.66 -7.31
C PRO A 120 -10.20 2.49 -8.41
N ALA A 121 -10.65 3.72 -8.64
CA ALA A 121 -10.02 4.63 -9.60
C ALA A 121 -8.64 5.10 -9.13
N VAL A 122 -8.43 5.21 -7.82
CA VAL A 122 -7.11 5.55 -7.27
C VAL A 122 -6.16 4.35 -7.39
N ASP A 123 -6.64 3.14 -7.14
CA ASP A 123 -5.84 1.92 -7.34
C ASP A 123 -5.41 1.81 -8.81
N ALA A 124 -6.35 2.00 -9.75
CA ALA A 124 -6.06 2.00 -11.18
C ALA A 124 -5.05 3.09 -11.59
N ALA A 125 -5.19 4.31 -11.06
CA ALA A 125 -4.23 5.39 -11.30
C ALA A 125 -2.85 5.06 -10.72
N GLY A 126 -2.79 4.44 -9.54
CA GLY A 126 -1.54 4.02 -8.90
C GLY A 126 -0.80 2.95 -9.70
N PHE A 127 -1.51 1.95 -10.22
CA PHE A 127 -0.94 0.98 -11.16
C PHE A 127 -0.47 1.64 -12.46
N GLY A 128 -1.30 2.52 -13.05
CA GLY A 128 -0.95 3.24 -14.27
C GLY A 128 0.34 4.05 -14.11
N LEU A 129 0.45 4.84 -13.04
CA LEU A 129 1.67 5.59 -12.71
C LEU A 129 2.90 4.70 -12.57
N LEU A 130 2.76 3.51 -11.97
CA LEU A 130 3.88 2.58 -11.82
C LEU A 130 4.32 2.00 -13.16
N CYS A 131 3.36 1.58 -14.00
CA CYS A 131 3.66 1.01 -15.32
C CYS A 131 4.24 2.06 -16.28
N ASP A 132 3.75 3.30 -16.23
CA ASP A 132 4.23 4.42 -17.06
C ASP A 132 5.71 4.79 -16.78
N MET A 133 6.28 4.38 -15.65
CA MET A 133 7.71 4.58 -15.37
C MET A 133 8.63 3.71 -16.24
N PHE A 134 8.08 2.70 -16.92
CA PHE A 134 8.82 1.70 -17.69
C PHE A 134 8.29 1.51 -19.12
N GLY A 135 7.35 2.37 -19.55
CA GLY A 135 6.74 2.41 -20.88
C GLY A 135 7.34 3.45 -21.82
#